data_AF-A0A061H5X5-F1
#
_entry.id   AF-A0A061H5X5-F1
#
_cell.length_a   1.000
_cell.length_b   1.000
_cell.length_c   1.000
_cell.angle_alpha   90.00
_cell.angle_beta   90.00
_cell.angle_gamma   90.00
#
_symmetry.space_group_name_H-M   'P 1'
#
loop_
_entity.id
_entity.type
_entity.pdbx_description
1 polymer ?
#
loop_
_entity_poly.entity_id
_entity_poly.type
_entity_poly.pdbx_seq_one_letter_code
_entity_poly.pdbx_strand_id
1 'polypeptide(L)'
;MDHLELISRCLVAVGEAAASPSSTLFDPATADLQGCSPPALGLLRSALRSLLRAIDGGGGGKHASLPATGNDSPRSCHEYSSLARNLAAVGRLCDEAFLSFHYADIPTCWRRLYTDAILLKACAALALLEPSHAAAHPHWTSLVRDLDLAIIVAGAPGPGRAEAIHDLIRAAQTAIASPLSPALLPAAEHTRPAKRSRLETVEYHAAIDGGSGAPLQPTSLADGTIDSFDSPPSLATFLDRSGSDDDRGSCRRPFIVRGFAKDWPASQPLPSAAPSSSPPASGAPRWASADYLERIAGPGRVVPVEVGAKYTDDDWGQDIILWSDFLRLSGWAQAAADPTAAAAAEDKPLYLAQHDLLSQFPDLRRDMILPDYVYSSPPVPPGVPGYRPPGNDEALILNAWLGPAATVSPPHFDMFYNCFVQVVGYKEIWLAPPDVDVDGAMAPFGRGRGRGGEDGEDDGGAACPDSSDKDGLATSLMTNTSRIDVFASSSSSSSSPSCSDQVATSFREDVQPRAQRAVLGPGDMLFMPPKWWHSFRSRTKSFSVSMWF
;
A
#
# COMPACT_ATOMS: atom_id res chain seq x y z
N MET A 1 7.86 10.18 25.27
CA MET A 1 6.61 10.88 25.59
C MET A 1 6.01 10.17 26.80
N ASP A 2 5.51 10.90 27.79
CA ASP A 2 4.80 10.30 28.92
C ASP A 2 3.43 9.75 28.47
N HIS A 3 2.93 8.69 29.11
CA HIS A 3 1.64 8.05 28.74
C HIS A 3 0.48 9.05 28.85
N LEU A 4 0.50 9.94 29.85
CA LEU A 4 -0.54 10.95 30.04
C LEU A 4 -0.55 11.99 28.92
N GLU A 5 0.62 12.41 28.43
CA GLU A 5 0.72 13.33 27.28
C GLU A 5 0.17 12.67 26.01
N LEU A 6 0.50 11.39 25.78
CA LEU A 6 0.01 10.63 24.64
C LEU A 6 -1.52 10.45 24.69
N ILE A 7 -2.07 10.09 25.85
CA ILE A 7 -3.53 10.00 26.06
C ILE A 7 -4.18 11.36 25.81
N SER A 8 -3.60 12.46 26.31
CA SER A 8 -4.12 13.81 26.09
C SER A 8 -4.19 14.15 24.60
N ARG A 9 -3.13 13.88 23.83
CA ARG A 9 -3.13 14.09 22.36
C ARG A 9 -4.19 13.25 21.65
N CYS A 10 -4.34 11.99 22.04
CA CYS A 10 -5.38 11.12 21.47
C CYS A 10 -6.80 11.66 21.75
N LEU A 11 -7.05 12.11 22.99
CA LEU A 11 -8.35 12.70 23.35
C LEU A 11 -8.62 14.02 22.61
N VAL A 12 -7.58 14.82 22.35
CA VAL A 12 -7.68 16.02 21.50
C VAL A 12 -8.00 15.63 20.05
N ALA A 13 -7.38 14.59 19.50
CA ALA A 13 -7.68 14.11 18.14
C ALA A 13 -9.10 13.55 18.02
N VAL A 14 -9.58 12.80 19.02
CA VAL A 14 -10.96 12.29 19.05
C VAL A 14 -11.99 13.44 19.17
N GLY A 15 -11.67 14.49 19.94
CA GLY A 15 -12.57 15.62 20.22
C GLY A 15 -12.39 16.89 19.36
N GLU A 16 -11.40 16.92 18.47
CA GLU A 16 -11.00 18.02 17.55
C GLU A 16 -11.02 19.46 18.14
N ALA A 17 -10.19 19.64 19.17
CA ALA A 17 -9.52 20.90 19.60
C ALA A 17 -10.36 22.14 20.01
N ALA A 18 -10.78 22.20 21.27
CA ALA A 18 -10.34 23.18 22.29
C ALA A 18 -11.09 22.91 23.60
N ALA A 19 -10.41 22.34 24.58
CA ALA A 19 -10.95 22.23 25.93
C ALA A 19 -9.84 22.52 26.93
N SER A 20 -9.81 23.75 27.41
CA SER A 20 -9.29 24.08 28.74
C SER A 20 -9.65 22.95 29.71
N PRO A 21 -8.79 22.59 30.68
CA PRO A 21 -9.05 21.52 31.67
C PRO A 21 -10.31 21.73 32.55
N SER A 22 -11.14 22.73 32.22
CA SER A 22 -12.41 23.09 32.85
C SER A 22 -13.65 23.03 31.93
N SER A 23 -13.53 22.79 30.61
CA SER A 23 -14.72 22.73 29.73
C SER A 23 -15.31 21.31 29.66
N THR A 24 -16.42 21.12 30.33
CA THR A 24 -17.25 19.91 30.37
C THR A 24 -18.05 19.63 29.08
N LEU A 25 -17.73 20.27 27.96
CA LEU A 25 -18.42 20.10 26.67
C LEU A 25 -17.52 19.33 25.69
N PHE A 26 -17.33 18.04 25.98
CA PHE A 26 -16.87 17.07 25.00
C PHE A 26 -18.11 16.56 24.26
N ASP A 27 -18.39 17.07 23.07
CA ASP A 27 -19.48 16.58 22.23
C ASP A 27 -18.93 15.91 20.96
N PRO A 28 -18.87 14.56 20.89
CA PRO A 28 -18.56 13.86 19.64
C PRO A 28 -19.70 13.94 18.61
N ALA A 29 -20.72 14.79 18.80
CA ALA A 29 -21.58 15.29 17.72
C ALA A 29 -20.95 16.50 17.01
N THR A 30 -19.64 16.48 16.76
CA THR A 30 -19.10 17.30 15.68
C THR A 30 -19.82 16.88 14.38
N ALA A 31 -20.09 17.84 13.50
CA ALA A 31 -21.01 17.67 12.36
C ALA A 31 -20.69 16.45 11.47
N ASP A 32 -19.43 16.02 11.48
CA ASP A 32 -18.84 14.95 10.72
C ASP A 32 -19.08 13.52 11.27
N LEU A 33 -19.65 13.36 12.48
CA LEU A 33 -20.15 12.06 12.99
C LEU A 33 -21.67 11.89 12.87
N GLN A 34 -22.40 12.90 12.38
CA GLN A 34 -23.87 12.89 12.30
C GLN A 34 -24.45 11.80 11.38
N GLY A 35 -23.66 11.26 10.44
CA GLY A 35 -24.07 10.14 9.59
C GLY A 35 -24.05 8.77 10.27
N CYS A 36 -23.55 8.66 11.51
CA CYS A 36 -23.55 7.42 12.28
C CYS A 36 -24.86 7.20 13.04
N SER A 37 -25.15 5.95 13.41
CA SER A 37 -26.38 5.64 14.15
C SER A 37 -26.36 6.20 15.58
N PRO A 38 -27.50 6.68 16.12
CA PRO A 38 -27.57 7.19 17.50
C PRO A 38 -27.08 6.20 18.57
N PRO A 39 -27.34 4.87 18.48
CA PRO A 39 -26.77 3.89 19.40
C PRO A 39 -25.24 3.86 19.39
N ALA A 40 -24.62 3.92 18.21
CA ALA A 40 -23.17 3.86 18.07
C ALA A 40 -22.50 5.08 18.72
N LEU A 41 -23.05 6.28 18.47
CA LEU A 41 -22.60 7.53 19.09
C LEU A 41 -22.80 7.52 20.61
N GLY A 42 -23.92 6.98 21.08
CA GLY A 42 -24.21 6.82 22.51
C GLY A 42 -23.20 5.92 23.23
N LEU A 43 -22.81 4.80 22.60
CA LEU A 43 -21.79 3.89 23.11
C LEU A 43 -20.41 4.53 23.16
N LEU A 44 -19.99 5.23 22.10
CA LEU A 44 -18.71 5.95 22.07
C LEU A 44 -18.64 7.01 23.18
N ARG A 45 -19.70 7.81 23.36
CA ARG A 45 -19.79 8.81 24.45
C ARG A 45 -19.71 8.16 25.84
N SER A 46 -20.33 6.99 26.00
CA SER A 46 -20.31 6.24 27.26
C SER A 46 -18.92 5.69 27.56
N ALA A 47 -18.24 5.17 26.53
CA ALA A 47 -16.85 4.73 26.60
C ALA A 47 -15.93 5.89 27.03
N LEU A 48 -15.95 7.00 26.29
CA LEU A 48 -15.13 8.16 26.61
C LEU A 48 -15.32 8.67 28.04
N ARG A 49 -16.58 8.86 28.49
CA ARG A 49 -16.86 9.31 29.87
C ARG A 49 -16.35 8.33 30.93
N SER A 50 -16.30 7.04 30.61
CA SER A 50 -15.76 6.02 31.52
C SER A 50 -14.23 6.09 31.55
N LEU A 51 -13.59 6.30 30.41
CA LEU A 51 -12.14 6.51 30.32
C LEU A 51 -11.68 7.76 31.10
N LEU A 52 -12.34 8.90 30.90
CA LEU A 52 -12.01 10.14 31.61
C LEU A 52 -12.12 9.99 33.13
N ARG A 53 -13.20 9.35 33.61
CA ARG A 53 -13.36 9.05 35.05
C ARG A 53 -12.26 8.15 35.60
N ALA A 54 -11.83 7.15 34.82
CA ALA A 54 -10.78 6.24 35.22
C ALA A 54 -9.41 6.95 35.31
N ILE A 55 -9.14 7.90 34.42
CA ILE A 55 -7.92 8.74 34.43
C ILE A 55 -7.95 9.71 35.63
N ASP A 56 -9.05 10.44 35.82
CA ASP A 56 -9.19 11.43 36.90
C ASP A 56 -9.16 10.78 38.30
N GLY A 57 -9.71 9.57 38.43
CA GLY A 57 -9.69 8.78 39.66
C GLY A 57 -8.31 8.28 40.10
N GLY A 58 -7.30 8.34 39.21
CA GLY A 58 -5.91 7.95 39.48
C GLY A 58 -5.00 9.09 39.95
N GLY A 59 -5.49 10.34 39.99
CA GLY A 59 -4.71 11.57 40.22
C GLY A 59 -4.25 11.85 41.66
N GLY A 60 -4.05 10.83 42.49
CA GLY A 60 -3.45 10.95 43.83
C GLY A 60 -2.09 10.26 43.86
N GLY A 61 -1.01 11.02 43.66
CA GLY A 61 0.34 10.52 43.44
C GLY A 61 0.78 9.35 44.31
N LYS A 62 1.04 8.22 43.64
CA LYS A 62 2.08 7.21 43.91
C LYS A 62 2.01 6.22 42.74
N HIS A 63 3.17 5.87 42.19
CA HIS A 63 3.30 4.63 41.41
C HIS A 63 2.51 3.53 42.14
N ALA A 64 1.57 2.90 41.45
CA ALA A 64 0.77 1.79 41.96
C ALA A 64 1.69 0.58 42.20
N SER A 65 2.49 0.68 43.25
CA SER A 65 3.03 -0.48 43.94
C SER A 65 1.83 -1.17 44.56
N LEU A 66 1.52 -2.37 44.08
CA LEU A 66 0.56 -3.28 44.68
C LEU A 66 0.77 -3.28 46.20
N PRO A 67 -0.25 -2.96 47.02
CA PRO A 67 -0.21 -3.34 48.41
C PRO A 67 -0.36 -4.86 48.45
N ALA A 68 0.69 -5.54 48.90
CA ALA A 68 0.50 -6.83 49.54
C ALA A 68 -0.55 -6.62 50.65
N THR A 69 -1.58 -7.46 50.64
CA THR A 69 -2.76 -7.45 51.51
C THR A 69 -3.91 -6.56 51.03
N GLY A 70 -5.02 -7.22 50.68
CA GLY A 70 -6.16 -6.62 50.02
C GLY A 70 -7.03 -5.75 50.91
N ASN A 71 -7.65 -4.72 50.30
CA ASN A 71 -9.11 -4.55 50.29
C ASN A 71 -9.62 -3.40 49.38
N ASP A 72 -8.79 -2.78 48.54
CA ASP A 72 -9.22 -1.97 47.39
C ASP A 72 -8.74 -2.73 46.12
N SER A 73 -9.53 -3.10 45.11
CA SER A 73 -10.36 -2.24 44.24
C SER A 73 -11.31 -3.05 43.30
N PRO A 74 -12.65 -3.00 43.46
CA PRO A 74 -13.62 -3.52 42.48
C PRO A 74 -14.08 -2.51 41.42
N ARG A 75 -13.83 -1.20 41.61
CA ARG A 75 -14.34 -0.13 40.71
C ARG A 75 -13.54 0.03 39.40
N SER A 76 -12.20 0.02 39.43
CA SER A 76 -11.39 0.20 38.20
C SER A 76 -11.57 -0.95 37.20
N CYS A 77 -11.69 -2.20 37.68
CA CYS A 77 -11.95 -3.38 36.86
C CYS A 77 -13.35 -3.35 36.20
N HIS A 78 -14.37 -2.90 36.93
CA HIS A 78 -15.72 -2.74 36.38
C HIS A 78 -15.77 -1.61 35.34
N GLU A 79 -15.11 -0.48 35.59
CA GLU A 79 -15.04 0.64 34.63
C GLU A 79 -14.31 0.24 33.34
N TYR A 80 -13.17 -0.47 33.44
CA TYR A 80 -12.47 -1.04 32.29
C TYR A 80 -13.34 -2.05 31.53
N SER A 81 -14.04 -2.93 32.24
CA SER A 81 -14.92 -3.93 31.62
C SER A 81 -16.09 -3.30 30.86
N SER A 82 -16.69 -2.24 31.42
CA SER A 82 -17.75 -1.49 30.75
C SER A 82 -17.23 -0.72 29.54
N LEU A 83 -16.05 -0.11 29.65
CA LEU A 83 -15.36 0.58 28.56
C LEU A 83 -15.07 -0.37 27.39
N ALA A 84 -14.40 -1.49 27.67
CA ALA A 84 -14.05 -2.49 26.67
C ALA A 84 -15.30 -3.06 25.98
N ARG A 85 -16.38 -3.31 26.73
CA ARG A 85 -17.65 -3.81 26.15
C ARG A 85 -18.30 -2.80 25.22
N ASN A 86 -18.32 -1.51 25.59
CA ASN A 86 -18.90 -0.45 24.76
C ASN A 86 -18.10 -0.28 23.47
N LEU A 87 -16.76 -0.23 23.56
CA LEU A 87 -15.90 -0.10 22.38
C LEU A 87 -16.00 -1.31 21.46
N ALA A 88 -16.08 -2.54 22.01
CA ALA A 88 -16.32 -3.74 21.22
C ALA A 88 -17.70 -3.72 20.52
N ALA A 89 -18.71 -3.13 21.14
CA ALA A 89 -20.03 -2.94 20.51
C ALA A 89 -19.99 -1.89 19.39
N VAL A 90 -19.25 -0.79 19.57
CA VAL A 90 -19.03 0.19 18.49
C VAL A 90 -18.31 -0.46 17.31
N GLY A 91 -17.26 -1.25 17.57
CA GLY A 91 -16.54 -1.98 16.52
C GLY A 91 -17.46 -2.84 15.66
N ARG A 92 -18.32 -3.67 16.27
CA ARG A 92 -19.30 -4.49 15.53
C ARG A 92 -20.26 -3.68 14.67
N LEU A 93 -20.72 -2.53 15.18
CA LEU A 93 -21.60 -1.64 14.39
C LEU A 93 -20.87 -1.02 13.21
N CYS A 94 -19.58 -0.70 13.35
CA CYS A 94 -18.75 -0.25 12.24
C CYS A 94 -18.52 -1.37 11.22
N ASP A 95 -18.25 -2.60 11.66
CA ASP A 95 -18.06 -3.75 10.77
C ASP A 95 -19.34 -4.03 9.96
N GLU A 96 -20.51 -4.02 10.61
CA GLU A 96 -21.81 -4.14 9.94
C GLU A 96 -22.03 -3.00 8.93
N ALA A 97 -21.66 -1.77 9.29
CA ALA A 97 -21.73 -0.64 8.38
C ALA A 97 -20.80 -0.83 7.17
N PHE A 98 -19.54 -1.21 7.37
CA PHE A 98 -18.57 -1.42 6.28
C PHE A 98 -19.02 -2.51 5.31
N LEU A 99 -19.65 -3.58 5.80
CA LEU A 99 -20.22 -4.64 4.95
C LEU A 99 -21.46 -4.21 4.16
N SER A 100 -22.10 -3.10 4.54
CA SER A 100 -23.31 -2.57 3.88
C SER A 100 -23.02 -1.60 2.74
N PHE A 101 -21.77 -1.14 2.59
CA PHE A 101 -21.34 -0.24 1.52
C PHE A 101 -20.34 -0.94 0.61
N HIS A 102 -20.28 -0.52 -0.65
CA HIS A 102 -19.07 -0.77 -1.44
C HIS A 102 -17.90 0.00 -0.79
N TYR A 103 -16.69 -0.57 -0.78
CA TYR A 103 -15.56 -0.02 -0.04
C TYR A 103 -15.28 1.46 -0.35
N ALA A 104 -15.35 1.85 -1.63
CA ALA A 104 -15.14 3.23 -2.07
C ALA A 104 -16.21 4.22 -1.57
N ASP A 105 -17.38 3.73 -1.17
CA ASP A 105 -18.55 4.52 -0.81
C ASP A 105 -18.81 4.56 0.70
N ILE A 106 -17.92 3.95 1.51
CA ILE A 106 -18.04 3.95 2.97
C ILE A 106 -18.01 5.41 3.48
N PRO A 107 -19.08 5.90 4.13
CA PRO A 107 -19.13 7.27 4.60
C PRO A 107 -18.01 7.57 5.61
N THR A 108 -17.39 8.75 5.47
CA THR A 108 -16.28 9.19 6.33
C THR A 108 -16.64 9.16 7.82
N CYS A 109 -17.92 9.40 8.18
CA CYS A 109 -18.37 9.33 9.57
C CYS A 109 -18.16 7.94 10.20
N TRP A 110 -18.45 6.85 9.48
CA TRP A 110 -18.25 5.49 9.97
C TRP A 110 -16.76 5.13 10.06
N ARG A 111 -15.96 5.57 9.08
CA ARG A 111 -14.49 5.43 9.11
C ARG A 111 -13.90 6.14 10.32
N ARG A 112 -14.32 7.39 10.58
CA ARG A 112 -13.93 8.14 11.76
C ARG A 112 -14.35 7.45 13.05
N LEU A 113 -15.61 7.02 13.16
CA LEU A 113 -16.12 6.35 14.35
C LEU A 113 -15.31 5.09 14.70
N TYR A 114 -14.94 4.30 13.69
CA TYR A 114 -14.07 3.14 13.84
C TYR A 114 -12.70 3.53 14.38
N THR A 115 -12.06 4.54 13.77
CA THR A 115 -10.78 5.07 14.25
C THR A 115 -10.85 5.59 15.69
N ASP A 116 -11.87 6.38 16.02
CA ASP A 116 -12.05 6.94 17.37
C ASP A 116 -12.23 5.84 18.42
N ALA A 117 -12.99 4.79 18.11
CA ALA A 117 -13.16 3.66 19.01
C ALA A 117 -11.83 2.93 19.31
N ILE A 118 -10.96 2.78 18.30
CA ILE A 118 -9.64 2.17 18.44
C ILE A 118 -8.70 3.07 19.23
N LEU A 119 -8.69 4.37 18.98
CA LEU A 119 -7.92 5.34 19.77
C LEU A 119 -8.31 5.28 21.25
N LEU A 120 -9.62 5.26 21.56
CA LEU A 120 -10.08 5.14 22.94
C LEU A 120 -9.72 3.79 23.57
N LYS A 121 -9.73 2.70 22.79
CA LYS A 121 -9.26 1.38 23.24
C LYS A 121 -7.78 1.42 23.60
N ALA A 122 -6.96 2.09 22.79
CA ALA A 122 -5.54 2.26 23.04
C ALA A 122 -5.27 3.11 24.28
N CYS A 123 -5.98 4.23 24.45
CA CYS A 123 -5.88 5.05 25.66
C CYS A 123 -6.28 4.27 26.92
N ALA A 124 -7.32 3.44 26.84
CA ALA A 124 -7.73 2.58 27.95
C ALA A 124 -6.63 1.59 28.33
N ALA A 125 -5.99 0.97 27.33
CA ALA A 125 -4.86 0.07 27.55
C ALA A 125 -3.69 0.79 28.24
N LEU A 126 -3.31 1.98 27.76
CA LEU A 126 -2.21 2.75 28.35
C LEU A 126 -2.51 3.27 29.76
N ALA A 127 -3.75 3.65 30.05
CA ALA A 127 -4.14 4.20 31.34
C ALA A 127 -4.35 3.13 32.42
N LEU A 128 -4.71 1.90 32.03
CA LEU A 128 -5.27 0.91 32.96
C LEU A 128 -4.51 -0.42 32.98
N LEU A 129 -3.56 -0.64 32.07
CA LEU A 129 -2.73 -1.85 32.06
C LEU A 129 -1.32 -1.57 32.56
N GLU A 130 -0.89 -2.32 33.56
CA GLU A 130 0.47 -2.30 34.07
C GLU A 130 1.43 -2.98 33.07
N PRO A 131 2.47 -2.29 32.56
CA PRO A 131 3.42 -2.83 31.58
C PRO A 131 4.27 -4.01 32.06
N SER A 132 4.23 -4.34 33.35
CA SER A 132 5.20 -5.19 34.05
C SER A 132 5.05 -6.71 33.85
N HIS A 133 4.20 -7.19 32.93
CA HIS A 133 3.90 -8.62 32.79
C HIS A 133 4.03 -9.13 31.35
N ALA A 134 4.70 -10.26 31.16
CA ALA A 134 4.75 -10.98 29.88
C ALA A 134 3.35 -11.34 29.33
N ALA A 135 2.35 -11.47 30.21
CA ALA A 135 0.95 -11.65 29.85
C ALA A 135 0.35 -10.46 29.07
N ALA A 136 0.97 -9.28 29.11
CA ALA A 136 0.55 -8.11 28.36
C ALA A 136 1.05 -8.14 26.89
N HIS A 137 2.05 -8.97 26.55
CA HIS A 137 2.61 -8.99 25.20
C HIS A 137 1.57 -9.35 24.12
N PRO A 138 0.74 -10.41 24.27
CA PRO A 138 -0.33 -10.70 23.30
C PRO A 138 -1.35 -9.55 23.18
N HIS A 139 -1.59 -8.83 24.29
CA HIS A 139 -2.48 -7.68 24.30
C HIS A 139 -1.92 -6.50 23.51
N TRP A 140 -0.65 -6.14 23.73
CA TRP A 140 0.00 -5.04 22.98
C TRP A 140 0.13 -5.37 21.50
N THR A 141 0.43 -6.61 21.12
CA THR A 141 0.44 -7.05 19.72
C THR A 141 -0.95 -6.93 19.09
N SER A 142 -2.01 -7.33 19.80
CA SER A 142 -3.39 -7.12 19.33
C SER A 142 -3.73 -5.64 19.18
N LEU A 143 -3.22 -4.78 20.07
CA LEU A 143 -3.46 -3.34 19.98
C LEU A 143 -2.77 -2.72 18.77
N VAL A 144 -1.52 -3.11 18.48
CA VAL A 144 -0.81 -2.68 17.27
C VAL A 144 -1.58 -3.11 16.02
N ARG A 145 -2.10 -4.35 15.99
CA ARG A 145 -2.97 -4.82 14.90
C ARG A 145 -4.21 -3.94 14.75
N ASP A 146 -4.94 -3.65 15.82
CA ASP A 146 -6.13 -2.79 15.76
C ASP A 146 -5.79 -1.39 15.23
N LEU A 147 -4.67 -0.81 15.69
CA LEU A 147 -4.18 0.49 15.25
C LEU A 147 -3.80 0.50 13.76
N ASP A 148 -3.16 -0.56 13.26
CA ASP A 148 -2.91 -0.73 11.83
C ASP A 148 -4.21 -0.89 11.04
N LEU A 149 -5.20 -1.63 11.55
CA LEU A 149 -6.52 -1.74 10.92
C LEU A 149 -7.25 -0.39 10.83
N ALA A 150 -7.07 0.50 11.80
CA ALA A 150 -7.61 1.86 11.71
C ALA A 150 -7.01 2.67 10.53
N ILE A 151 -5.76 2.37 10.14
CA ILE A 151 -5.13 2.94 8.94
C ILE A 151 -5.62 2.21 7.69
N ILE A 152 -5.51 0.88 7.66
CA ILE A 152 -5.79 0.05 6.47
C ILE A 152 -7.26 0.13 6.06
N VAL A 153 -8.18 -0.01 7.02
CA VAL A 153 -9.62 -0.12 6.74
C VAL A 153 -10.29 1.26 6.70
N ALA A 154 -9.97 2.14 7.65
CA ALA A 154 -10.65 3.43 7.77
C ALA A 154 -9.87 4.60 7.14
N GLY A 155 -8.56 4.48 6.95
CA GLY A 155 -7.70 5.56 6.47
C GLY A 155 -7.43 6.65 7.51
N ALA A 156 -7.77 6.42 8.78
CA ALA A 156 -7.61 7.36 9.89
C ALA A 156 -8.07 8.81 9.61
N PRO A 157 -9.35 9.03 9.20
CA PRO A 157 -9.78 10.31 8.67
C PRO A 157 -9.83 11.41 9.73
N GLY A 158 -9.40 12.61 9.34
CA GLY A 158 -9.48 13.84 10.14
C GLY A 158 -8.21 14.17 10.93
N PRO A 159 -8.07 15.43 11.38
CA PRO A 159 -6.81 15.99 11.87
C PRO A 159 -6.27 15.28 13.11
N GLY A 160 -4.98 14.94 13.09
CA GLY A 160 -4.25 14.42 14.25
C GLY A 160 -4.47 12.94 14.56
N ARG A 161 -5.39 12.25 13.87
CA ARG A 161 -5.69 10.83 14.15
C ARG A 161 -4.60 9.90 13.65
N ALA A 162 -4.09 10.12 12.44
CA ALA A 162 -3.00 9.31 11.89
C ALA A 162 -1.74 9.42 12.77
N GLU A 163 -1.40 10.63 13.20
CA GLU A 163 -0.28 10.91 14.09
C GLU A 163 -0.48 10.24 15.45
N ALA A 164 -1.68 10.36 16.03
CA ALA A 164 -2.02 9.69 17.29
C ALA A 164 -1.89 8.17 17.19
N ILE A 165 -2.36 7.57 16.08
CA ILE A 165 -2.21 6.13 15.83
C ILE A 165 -0.73 5.75 15.81
N HIS A 166 0.11 6.47 15.08
CA HIS A 166 1.54 6.17 14.99
C HIS A 166 2.27 6.32 16.33
N ASP A 167 1.94 7.36 17.10
CA ASP A 167 2.51 7.55 18.44
C ASP A 167 2.08 6.40 19.40
N LEU A 168 0.82 5.96 19.32
CA LEU A 168 0.30 4.81 20.08
C LEU A 168 0.96 3.48 19.66
N ILE A 169 1.16 3.25 18.35
CA ILE A 169 1.89 2.08 17.85
C ILE A 169 3.30 2.08 18.45
N ARG A 170 4.01 3.21 18.42
CA ARG A 170 5.36 3.33 18.99
C ARG A 170 5.38 3.05 20.50
N ALA A 171 4.39 3.53 21.24
CA ALA A 171 4.25 3.25 22.67
C ALA A 171 3.99 1.76 22.94
N ALA A 172 3.05 1.14 22.21
CA ALA A 172 2.75 -0.29 22.33
C ALA A 172 3.96 -1.16 21.96
N GLN A 173 4.68 -0.82 20.89
CA GLN A 173 5.91 -1.52 20.48
C GLN A 173 7.04 -1.36 21.50
N THR A 174 7.14 -0.21 22.17
CA THR A 174 8.08 -0.01 23.29
C THR A 174 7.71 -0.90 24.47
N ALA A 175 6.42 -1.07 24.76
CA ALA A 175 5.95 -1.99 25.80
C ALA A 175 6.22 -3.46 25.45
N ILE A 176 6.14 -3.82 24.16
CA ILE A 176 6.53 -5.15 23.66
C ILE A 176 8.05 -5.38 23.80
N ALA A 177 8.86 -4.37 23.46
CA ALA A 177 10.32 -4.46 23.47
C ALA A 177 10.97 -4.24 24.85
N SER A 178 10.21 -3.86 25.87
CA SER A 178 10.73 -3.61 27.22
C SER A 178 11.31 -4.90 27.84
N PRO A 179 12.45 -4.85 28.55
CA PRO A 179 13.34 -5.98 28.72
C PRO A 179 12.74 -7.16 29.50
N LEU A 180 12.64 -8.31 28.84
CA LEU A 180 13.75 -9.25 28.97
C LEU A 180 14.78 -8.89 27.87
N SER A 181 15.87 -8.24 28.29
CA SER A 181 17.03 -7.69 27.53
C SER A 181 16.94 -6.33 26.79
N PRO A 182 17.82 -5.36 27.12
CA PRO A 182 17.97 -4.09 26.40
C PRO A 182 18.92 -4.26 25.21
N ALA A 183 18.40 -4.19 23.99
CA ALA A 183 19.20 -4.02 22.79
C ALA A 183 18.61 -2.91 21.91
N LEU A 184 19.18 -1.71 22.09
CA LEU A 184 19.35 -0.63 21.10
C LEU A 184 18.15 -0.32 20.18
N LEU A 185 17.24 0.54 20.66
CA LEU A 185 16.60 1.51 19.77
C LEU A 185 17.59 2.66 19.51
N PRO A 186 17.95 3.00 18.27
CA PRO A 186 18.72 4.20 18.02
C PRO A 186 17.87 5.44 18.33
N ALA A 187 18.45 6.38 19.06
CA ALA A 187 17.90 7.73 19.18
C ALA A 187 17.79 8.37 17.79
N ALA A 188 16.77 9.21 17.60
CA ALA A 188 16.61 10.01 16.39
C ALA A 188 17.82 10.95 16.22
N GLU A 189 18.83 10.53 15.45
CA GLU A 189 19.93 11.40 15.07
C GLU A 189 19.47 12.40 14.01
N HIS A 190 19.36 13.66 14.39
CA HIS A 190 19.38 14.78 13.47
C HIS A 190 20.78 14.87 12.83
N THR A 191 20.96 14.27 11.66
CA THR A 191 22.20 14.42 10.90
C THR A 191 22.20 15.72 10.12
N ARG A 192 23.21 16.57 10.38
CA ARG A 192 23.54 17.75 9.57
C ARG A 192 24.01 17.31 8.17
N PRO A 193 23.83 18.13 7.12
CA PRO A 193 24.21 17.75 5.76
C PRO A 193 25.72 17.52 5.67
N ALA A 194 26.13 16.29 5.38
CA ALA A 194 27.51 15.94 5.14
C ALA A 194 27.93 16.34 3.72
N LYS A 195 29.17 16.86 3.63
CA LYS A 195 29.81 17.42 2.44
C LYS A 195 29.94 16.35 1.34
N ARG A 196 29.48 16.71 0.14
CA ARG A 196 29.50 15.94 -1.12
C ARG A 196 30.79 15.12 -1.27
N SER A 197 30.69 13.80 -1.14
CA SER A 197 31.76 12.86 -1.47
C SER A 197 31.76 12.58 -2.97
N ARG A 198 32.96 12.38 -3.53
CA ARG A 198 33.21 12.18 -4.95
C ARG A 198 32.68 10.82 -5.40
N LEU A 199 31.89 10.81 -6.48
CA LEU A 199 31.33 9.62 -7.13
C LEU A 199 32.45 8.65 -7.52
N GLU A 200 32.45 7.46 -6.90
CA GLU A 200 32.99 6.25 -7.52
C GLU A 200 31.80 5.44 -8.04
N THR A 201 31.79 5.24 -9.35
CA THR A 201 30.83 4.41 -10.08
C THR A 201 31.06 2.96 -9.65
N VAL A 202 30.34 2.49 -8.64
CA VAL A 202 30.30 1.06 -8.33
C VAL A 202 29.32 0.43 -9.32
N GLU A 203 29.86 -0.21 -10.34
CA GLU A 203 29.12 -1.03 -11.30
C GLU A 203 28.45 -2.20 -10.57
N TYR A 204 27.19 -2.02 -10.16
CA TYR A 204 26.32 -3.08 -9.68
C TYR A 204 25.70 -3.84 -10.88
N HIS A 205 26.49 -4.08 -11.93
CA HIS A 205 26.04 -4.70 -13.18
C HIS A 205 26.35 -6.21 -13.28
N ALA A 206 26.97 -6.85 -12.26
CA ALA A 206 27.58 -8.17 -12.46
C ALA A 206 27.46 -9.18 -11.31
N ALA A 207 26.40 -9.12 -10.48
CA ALA A 207 26.25 -10.06 -9.36
C ALA A 207 24.89 -10.76 -9.29
N ILE A 208 24.32 -11.12 -10.46
CA ILE A 208 23.43 -12.29 -10.62
C ILE A 208 23.84 -12.99 -11.93
N ASP A 209 25.15 -13.20 -12.14
CA ASP A 209 25.67 -14.04 -13.23
C ASP A 209 26.03 -15.41 -12.66
N GLY A 210 24.98 -16.20 -12.40
CA GLY A 210 25.05 -17.63 -12.11
C GLY A 210 24.45 -18.49 -13.24
N GLY A 211 24.23 -17.93 -14.43
CA GLY A 211 23.70 -18.65 -15.59
C GLY A 211 23.64 -17.77 -16.84
N SER A 212 24.50 -18.08 -17.82
CA SER A 212 24.61 -17.48 -19.18
C SER A 212 24.27 -15.98 -19.31
N GLY A 213 25.31 -15.15 -19.36
CA GLY A 213 25.26 -13.69 -19.56
C GLY A 213 24.71 -13.23 -20.92
N ALA A 214 23.42 -13.45 -21.15
CA ALA A 214 22.63 -12.67 -22.09
C ALA A 214 21.70 -11.76 -21.27
N PRO A 215 21.63 -10.44 -21.53
CA PRO A 215 20.61 -9.60 -20.92
C PRO A 215 19.26 -10.23 -21.24
N LEU A 216 18.49 -10.62 -20.21
CA LEU A 216 17.19 -11.27 -20.36
C LEU A 216 16.28 -10.35 -21.16
N GLN A 217 16.23 -10.56 -22.47
CA GLN A 217 15.46 -9.74 -23.38
C GLN A 217 13.99 -9.79 -22.95
N PRO A 218 13.29 -8.64 -22.93
CA PRO A 218 11.87 -8.65 -22.65
C PRO A 218 11.16 -9.52 -23.68
N THR A 219 10.27 -10.39 -23.21
CA THR A 219 9.53 -11.36 -24.05
C THR A 219 8.09 -10.95 -24.25
N SER A 220 7.67 -9.81 -23.70
CA SER A 220 6.32 -9.28 -23.87
C SER A 220 6.00 -8.99 -25.34
N LEU A 221 4.72 -9.12 -25.69
CA LEU A 221 4.16 -8.89 -27.01
C LEU A 221 4.14 -7.39 -27.37
N ALA A 222 5.30 -6.82 -27.70
CA ALA A 222 5.47 -5.43 -28.11
C ALA A 222 6.65 -5.29 -29.09
N ASP A 223 6.47 -4.44 -30.10
CA ASP A 223 7.48 -4.20 -31.13
C ASP A 223 8.36 -2.98 -30.80
N GLY A 224 7.86 -2.05 -29.98
CA GLY A 224 8.58 -0.84 -29.57
C GLY A 224 9.37 -0.97 -28.27
N THR A 225 10.27 -0.02 -28.04
CA THR A 225 10.95 0.20 -26.75
C THR A 225 10.51 1.51 -26.13
N ILE A 226 10.48 1.57 -24.79
CA ILE A 226 10.15 2.80 -24.07
C ILE A 226 11.37 3.72 -24.07
N ASP A 227 11.15 5.00 -24.35
CA ASP A 227 12.21 6.02 -24.37
C ASP A 227 12.86 6.16 -22.98
N SER A 228 14.17 6.35 -22.94
CA SER A 228 14.92 6.47 -21.68
C SER A 228 15.86 7.66 -21.65
N PHE A 229 15.96 8.31 -20.49
CA PHE A 229 16.88 9.38 -20.20
C PHE A 229 17.87 8.95 -19.12
N ASP A 230 19.15 9.32 -19.27
CA ASP A 230 20.20 9.10 -18.26
C ASP A 230 20.13 10.08 -17.08
N SER A 231 19.38 11.17 -17.26
CA SER A 231 19.15 12.18 -16.24
C SER A 231 17.71 12.70 -16.30
N PRO A 232 17.13 13.13 -15.17
CA PRO A 232 15.76 13.62 -15.15
C PRO A 232 15.60 14.85 -16.09
N PRO A 233 14.64 14.84 -17.02
CA PRO A 233 14.28 16.04 -17.77
C PRO A 233 14.01 17.25 -16.86
N SER A 234 14.32 18.46 -17.34
CA SER A 234 13.93 19.66 -16.58
C SER A 234 12.41 19.75 -16.47
N LEU A 235 11.89 20.39 -15.41
CA LEU A 235 10.44 20.59 -15.26
C LEU A 235 9.81 21.29 -16.47
N ALA A 236 10.52 22.25 -17.07
CA ALA A 236 10.08 22.93 -18.28
C ALA A 236 9.99 21.95 -19.47
N THR A 237 11.00 21.09 -19.66
CA THR A 237 11.01 20.06 -20.70
C THR A 237 9.90 19.03 -20.50
N PHE A 238 9.69 18.62 -19.25
CA PHE A 238 8.63 17.69 -18.87
C PHE A 238 7.24 18.26 -19.20
N LEU A 239 7.00 19.53 -18.89
CA LEU A 239 5.74 20.24 -19.14
C LEU A 239 5.59 20.74 -20.58
N ASP A 240 6.66 20.74 -21.36
CA ASP A 240 6.66 21.35 -22.69
C ASP A 240 5.64 20.66 -23.63
N ARG A 241 4.87 21.52 -24.31
CA ARG A 241 3.85 21.15 -25.29
C ARG A 241 4.27 21.50 -26.72
N SER A 242 5.41 22.17 -26.92
CA SER A 242 5.70 22.96 -28.12
C SER A 242 6.60 22.27 -29.18
N GLY A 243 6.93 20.99 -28.99
CA GLY A 243 7.74 20.22 -29.94
C GLY A 243 6.97 19.70 -31.16
N SER A 244 6.72 20.58 -32.15
CA SER A 244 6.19 20.30 -33.51
C SER A 244 4.76 19.74 -33.60
N ASP A 245 4.10 19.92 -34.74
CA ASP A 245 2.70 19.56 -35.06
C ASP A 245 2.32 18.07 -34.94
N ASP A 246 3.16 17.26 -34.29
CA ASP A 246 2.87 15.89 -33.88
C ASP A 246 2.64 15.90 -32.36
N ASP A 247 1.66 15.15 -31.86
CA ASP A 247 1.14 15.10 -30.48
C ASP A 247 2.14 14.67 -29.35
N ARG A 248 3.43 15.06 -29.45
CA ARG A 248 4.62 14.49 -28.77
C ARG A 248 5.14 15.31 -27.57
N GLY A 249 4.29 15.89 -26.73
CA GLY A 249 4.75 16.50 -25.46
C GLY A 249 5.33 15.46 -24.48
N SER A 250 6.37 15.79 -23.71
CA SER A 250 7.07 14.83 -22.83
C SER A 250 6.20 14.26 -21.72
N CYS A 251 5.21 15.02 -21.22
CA CYS A 251 4.22 14.52 -20.24
C CYS A 251 3.08 13.70 -20.88
N ARG A 252 3.04 13.55 -22.21
CA ARG A 252 1.98 12.81 -22.94
C ARG A 252 2.38 11.39 -23.32
N ARG A 253 3.66 11.05 -23.16
CA ARG A 253 4.21 9.73 -23.46
C ARG A 253 4.98 9.20 -22.25
N PRO A 254 5.03 7.88 -22.05
CA PRO A 254 5.83 7.29 -21.01
C PRO A 254 7.31 7.42 -21.35
N PHE A 255 8.12 7.54 -20.31
CA PHE A 255 9.58 7.51 -20.44
C PHE A 255 10.20 6.98 -19.15
N ILE A 256 11.43 6.50 -19.27
CA ILE A 256 12.24 6.00 -18.14
C ILE A 256 13.32 7.01 -17.81
N VAL A 257 13.54 7.30 -16.54
CA VAL A 257 14.75 7.98 -16.05
C VAL A 257 15.60 6.93 -15.34
N ARG A 258 16.77 6.62 -15.92
CA ARG A 258 17.66 5.58 -15.42
C ARG A 258 18.36 6.03 -14.13
N GLY A 259 18.40 5.17 -13.13
CA GLY A 259 19.05 5.44 -11.85
C GLY A 259 18.52 6.68 -11.11
N PHE A 260 17.27 7.08 -11.35
CA PHE A 260 16.58 8.20 -10.69
C PHE A 260 16.68 8.15 -9.16
N ALA A 261 16.35 7.00 -8.57
CA ALA A 261 16.29 6.76 -7.13
C ALA A 261 17.57 6.14 -6.55
N LYS A 262 18.70 6.25 -7.26
CA LYS A 262 19.98 5.72 -6.76
C LYS A 262 20.40 6.36 -5.44
N ASP A 263 20.08 7.64 -5.24
CA ASP A 263 20.45 8.42 -4.05
C ASP A 263 19.40 8.33 -2.93
N TRP A 264 18.32 7.57 -3.11
CA TRP A 264 17.34 7.33 -2.04
C TRP A 264 17.98 6.50 -0.92
N PRO A 265 17.77 6.84 0.38
CA PRO A 265 18.25 6.02 1.47
C PRO A 265 17.83 4.54 1.35
N ALA A 266 16.64 4.26 0.81
CA ALA A 266 16.14 2.93 0.51
C ALA A 266 17.09 2.07 -0.36
N SER A 267 17.71 2.71 -1.34
CA SER A 267 18.64 2.13 -2.32
C SER A 267 20.09 2.10 -1.81
N GLN A 268 20.39 2.82 -0.73
CA GLN A 268 21.73 2.91 -0.17
C GLN A 268 22.06 1.67 0.68
N PRO A 269 23.34 1.29 0.79
CA PRO A 269 23.75 0.24 1.72
C PRO A 269 23.35 0.54 3.16
N LEU A 270 23.16 -0.51 3.95
CA LEU A 270 23.01 -0.37 5.39
C LEU A 270 24.22 0.38 5.99
N PRO A 271 24.01 1.35 6.90
CA PRO A 271 25.13 1.99 7.60
C PRO A 271 26.00 0.92 8.26
N SER A 272 27.33 0.99 8.09
CA SER A 272 28.21 0.12 8.87
C SER A 272 27.93 0.40 10.34
N ALA A 273 27.51 -0.62 11.10
CA ALA A 273 27.49 -0.51 12.54
C ALA A 273 28.89 -0.04 13.00
N ALA A 274 28.93 0.85 13.99
CA ALA A 274 30.15 1.32 14.67
C ALA A 274 31.08 0.13 15.02
N PRO A 275 32.39 0.33 15.24
CA PRO A 275 33.43 -0.69 15.11
C PRO A 275 33.24 -1.83 16.12
N SER A 276 32.43 -2.82 15.77
CA SER A 276 32.45 -4.15 16.33
C SER A 276 33.36 -5.01 15.46
N SER A 277 34.02 -5.99 16.06
CA SER A 277 35.12 -6.78 15.48
C SER A 277 34.75 -7.70 14.31
N SER A 278 33.59 -7.48 13.68
CA SER A 278 33.11 -8.21 12.52
C SER A 278 32.32 -7.25 11.61
N PRO A 279 32.76 -6.99 10.36
CA PRO A 279 31.98 -6.20 9.43
C PRO A 279 30.63 -6.90 9.17
N PRO A 280 29.50 -6.18 9.13
CA PRO A 280 28.24 -6.79 8.71
C PRO A 280 28.41 -7.33 7.29
N ALA A 281 28.12 -8.61 7.11
CA ALA A 281 28.08 -9.23 5.80
C ALA A 281 26.87 -8.67 5.04
N SER A 282 27.04 -7.54 4.36
CA SER A 282 26.52 -7.25 3.01
C SER A 282 26.38 -5.74 2.79
N GLY A 283 26.97 -5.23 1.71
CA GLY A 283 26.64 -3.92 1.14
C GLY A 283 25.27 -3.90 0.46
N ALA A 284 24.29 -4.64 1.02
CA ALA A 284 22.95 -4.74 0.46
C ALA A 284 22.17 -3.43 0.71
N PRO A 285 21.35 -2.98 -0.26
CA PRO A 285 20.44 -1.86 -0.07
C PRO A 285 19.50 -2.06 1.13
N ARG A 286 19.14 -0.98 1.83
CA ARG A 286 18.28 -1.05 3.02
C ARG A 286 17.01 -1.86 2.80
N TRP A 287 16.27 -1.55 1.74
CA TRP A 287 14.99 -2.21 1.46
C TRP A 287 15.13 -3.64 0.94
N ALA A 288 16.32 -4.04 0.49
CA ALA A 288 16.58 -5.44 0.12
C ALA A 288 16.80 -6.35 1.35
N SER A 289 17.04 -5.78 2.53
CA SER A 289 17.25 -6.50 3.79
C SER A 289 15.94 -6.73 4.54
N ALA A 290 15.56 -8.00 4.74
CA ALA A 290 14.43 -8.37 5.58
C ALA A 290 14.62 -7.87 7.02
N ASP A 291 15.82 -8.06 7.60
CA ASP A 291 16.16 -7.57 8.94
C ASP A 291 15.95 -6.06 9.09
N TYR A 292 16.31 -5.28 8.07
CA TYR A 292 16.07 -3.84 8.07
C TYR A 292 14.57 -3.52 8.07
N LEU A 293 13.81 -4.17 7.18
CA LEU A 293 12.36 -3.98 7.04
C LEU A 293 11.59 -4.40 8.29
N GLU A 294 11.99 -5.50 8.95
CA GLU A 294 11.41 -5.92 10.23
C GLU A 294 11.75 -4.94 11.35
N ARG A 295 13.02 -4.54 11.46
CA ARG A 295 13.49 -3.64 12.50
C ARG A 295 12.87 -2.25 12.40
N ILE A 296 12.74 -1.70 11.19
CA ILE A 296 12.16 -0.36 10.99
C ILE A 296 10.64 -0.34 11.19
N ALA A 297 9.96 -1.45 10.90
CA ALA A 297 8.52 -1.60 11.15
C ALA A 297 8.20 -1.73 12.64
N GLY A 298 9.07 -2.42 13.38
CA GLY A 298 8.83 -2.82 14.76
C GLY A 298 7.85 -4.00 14.87
N PRO A 299 7.64 -4.56 16.08
CA PRO A 299 6.85 -5.76 16.27
C PRO A 299 5.34 -5.52 16.11
N GLY A 300 4.61 -6.59 15.77
CA GLY A 300 3.14 -6.63 15.80
C GLY A 300 2.41 -5.94 14.65
N ARG A 301 3.15 -5.38 13.69
CA ARG A 301 2.58 -4.72 12.51
C ARG A 301 1.92 -5.71 11.57
N VAL A 302 0.83 -5.31 10.93
CA VAL A 302 0.10 -6.13 9.94
C VAL A 302 -0.01 -5.43 8.60
N VAL A 303 -0.12 -6.17 7.51
CA VAL A 303 -0.28 -5.62 6.16
C VAL A 303 -1.34 -6.39 5.37
N PRO A 304 -2.08 -5.72 4.47
CA PRO A 304 -2.91 -6.41 3.50
C PRO A 304 -2.02 -7.06 2.43
N VAL A 305 -2.34 -8.29 2.06
CA VAL A 305 -1.64 -9.04 1.01
C VAL A 305 -2.65 -9.74 0.11
N GLU A 306 -2.32 -9.80 -1.17
CA GLU A 306 -2.96 -10.69 -2.13
C GLU A 306 -2.41 -12.11 -1.97
N VAL A 307 -3.31 -13.08 -2.02
CA VAL A 307 -3.01 -14.51 -1.93
C VAL A 307 -3.42 -15.16 -3.25
N GLY A 308 -2.46 -15.59 -4.07
CA GLY A 308 -2.71 -16.11 -5.42
C GLY A 308 -1.85 -15.44 -6.50
N ALA A 309 -1.87 -15.98 -7.72
CA ALA A 309 -0.92 -15.56 -8.77
C ALA A 309 -1.30 -14.24 -9.46
N LYS A 310 -2.57 -14.04 -9.80
CA LYS A 310 -3.11 -12.81 -10.40
C LYS A 310 -4.50 -12.52 -9.83
N TYR A 311 -4.86 -11.25 -9.69
CA TYR A 311 -6.19 -10.83 -9.20
C TYR A 311 -7.36 -11.18 -10.14
N THR A 312 -7.05 -11.62 -11.35
CA THR A 312 -8.03 -12.11 -12.33
C THR A 312 -8.36 -13.59 -12.17
N ASP A 313 -7.64 -14.32 -11.31
CA ASP A 313 -7.79 -15.76 -11.15
C ASP A 313 -8.83 -16.11 -10.07
N ASP A 314 -9.61 -17.18 -10.28
CA ASP A 314 -10.71 -17.59 -9.38
C ASP A 314 -10.25 -17.96 -7.95
N ASP A 315 -8.98 -18.33 -7.79
CA ASP A 315 -8.40 -18.75 -6.52
C ASP A 315 -7.66 -17.62 -5.79
N TRP A 316 -7.76 -16.39 -6.29
CA TRP A 316 -7.22 -15.18 -5.67
C TRP A 316 -8.07 -14.70 -4.50
N GLY A 317 -7.41 -14.14 -3.48
CA GLY A 317 -8.07 -13.46 -2.36
C GLY A 317 -7.16 -12.44 -1.69
N GLN A 318 -7.67 -11.79 -0.64
CA GLN A 318 -6.91 -10.86 0.20
C GLN A 318 -6.94 -11.30 1.66
N ASP A 319 -5.83 -11.08 2.36
CA ASP A 319 -5.73 -11.35 3.80
C ASP A 319 -4.92 -10.24 4.50
N ILE A 320 -5.07 -10.11 5.83
CA ILE A 320 -4.29 -9.20 6.67
C ILE A 320 -3.42 -10.02 7.62
N ILE A 321 -2.16 -10.17 7.25
CA ILE A 321 -1.17 -10.99 7.95
C ILE A 321 -0.12 -10.14 8.66
N LEU A 322 0.65 -10.75 9.57
CA LEU A 322 1.78 -10.07 10.21
C LEU A 322 2.84 -9.70 9.18
N TRP A 323 3.42 -8.50 9.31
CA TRP A 323 4.50 -8.02 8.45
C TRP A 323 5.71 -8.98 8.43
N SER A 324 6.09 -9.50 9.59
CA SER A 324 7.16 -10.49 9.71
C SER A 324 6.81 -11.81 9.02
N ASP A 325 5.55 -12.25 9.12
CA ASP A 325 5.12 -13.47 8.42
C ASP A 325 5.10 -13.27 6.92
N PHE A 326 4.67 -12.09 6.44
CA PHE A 326 4.74 -11.76 5.03
C PHE A 326 6.17 -11.81 4.49
N LEU A 327 7.14 -11.16 5.15
CA LEU A 327 8.55 -11.17 4.73
C LEU A 327 9.16 -12.58 4.73
N ARG A 328 8.75 -13.43 5.68
CA ARG A 328 9.19 -14.82 5.76
C ARG A 328 8.55 -15.69 4.68
N LEU A 329 7.22 -15.65 4.55
CA LEU A 329 6.43 -16.52 3.68
C LEU A 329 6.54 -16.15 2.19
N SER A 330 6.72 -14.86 1.87
CA SER A 330 7.00 -14.41 0.50
C SER A 330 8.40 -14.79 -0.02
N GLY A 331 9.26 -15.35 0.85
CA GLY A 331 10.66 -15.63 0.54
C GLY A 331 11.56 -14.40 0.58
N TRP A 332 11.09 -13.24 1.09
CA TRP A 332 11.89 -12.01 1.16
C TRP A 332 13.14 -12.19 2.05
N ALA A 333 12.97 -12.87 3.17
CA ALA A 333 14.02 -13.18 4.14
C ALA A 333 15.01 -14.26 3.67
N GLN A 334 14.72 -14.98 2.58
CA GLN A 334 15.62 -15.99 2.06
C GLN A 334 16.71 -15.34 1.20
N ALA A 335 17.95 -15.80 1.37
CA ALA A 335 19.04 -15.49 0.43
C ALA A 335 18.61 -15.98 -0.96
N ALA A 336 18.93 -15.21 -2.02
CA ALA A 336 18.45 -15.44 -3.38
C ALA A 336 18.51 -16.94 -3.74
N ALA A 337 17.37 -17.61 -3.68
CA ALA A 337 17.27 -19.01 -4.04
C ALA A 337 17.39 -19.12 -5.56
N ASP A 338 17.98 -20.23 -6.00
CA ASP A 338 18.03 -20.62 -7.41
C ASP A 338 16.62 -20.48 -8.03
N PRO A 339 16.44 -19.76 -9.15
CA PRO A 339 15.12 -19.56 -9.79
C PRO A 339 14.40 -20.88 -10.10
N THR A 340 15.14 -21.99 -10.16
CA THR A 340 14.63 -23.34 -10.39
C THR A 340 14.03 -24.01 -9.14
N ALA A 341 14.32 -23.50 -7.94
CA ALA A 341 13.84 -24.07 -6.66
C ALA A 341 12.45 -23.56 -6.23
N ALA A 342 11.91 -22.52 -6.88
CA ALA A 342 10.60 -21.95 -6.57
C ALA A 342 9.41 -22.86 -6.92
N ALA A 343 9.66 -24.04 -7.50
CA ALA A 343 8.63 -24.98 -7.95
C ALA A 343 8.15 -25.98 -6.88
N ALA A 344 8.53 -25.83 -5.60
CA ALA A 344 8.29 -26.83 -4.55
C ALA A 344 7.48 -26.36 -3.34
N ALA A 345 6.98 -25.12 -3.30
CA ALA A 345 6.05 -24.69 -2.26
C ALA A 345 4.60 -24.92 -2.73
N GLU A 346 3.85 -25.77 -2.02
CA GLU A 346 2.40 -25.94 -2.24
C GLU A 346 1.60 -24.69 -1.83
N ASP A 347 2.22 -23.72 -1.16
CA ASP A 347 1.60 -22.49 -0.68
C ASP A 347 1.46 -21.45 -1.79
N LYS A 348 0.29 -20.79 -1.83
CA LYS A 348 -0.01 -19.72 -2.78
C LYS A 348 0.95 -18.52 -2.60
N PRO A 349 1.39 -17.87 -3.70
CA PRO A 349 2.26 -16.71 -3.59
C PRO A 349 1.55 -15.57 -2.86
N LEU A 350 2.32 -14.85 -2.04
CA LEU A 350 1.87 -13.65 -1.34
C LEU A 350 2.43 -12.41 -2.02
N TYR A 351 1.55 -11.45 -2.31
CA TYR A 351 1.94 -10.20 -2.95
C TYR A 351 1.33 -9.01 -2.22
N LEU A 352 2.18 -8.11 -1.69
CA LEU A 352 1.72 -6.83 -1.20
C LEU A 352 1.60 -5.89 -2.40
N ALA A 353 0.36 -5.59 -2.75
CA ALA A 353 0.00 -4.89 -3.96
C ALA A 353 -0.89 -3.70 -3.65
N GLN A 354 -0.65 -2.59 -4.36
CA GLN A 354 -1.51 -1.39 -4.35
C GLN A 354 -1.89 -0.88 -2.95
N HIS A 355 -0.96 -0.94 -2.00
CA HIS A 355 -1.20 -0.51 -0.63
C HIS A 355 -0.37 0.73 -0.31
N ASP A 356 -0.96 1.71 0.37
CA ASP A 356 -0.23 2.86 0.92
C ASP A 356 0.55 2.46 2.19
N LEU A 357 1.54 1.61 1.97
CA LEU A 357 2.46 1.13 2.97
C LEU A 357 3.21 2.29 3.64
N LEU A 358 3.42 3.40 2.93
CA LEU A 358 4.30 4.46 3.42
C LEU A 358 3.60 5.38 4.41
N SER A 359 2.30 5.62 4.23
CA SER A 359 1.47 6.23 5.26
C SER A 359 1.32 5.33 6.48
N GLN A 360 1.27 4.01 6.29
CA GLN A 360 1.25 3.07 7.41
C GLN A 360 2.59 3.01 8.16
N PHE A 361 3.71 3.02 7.45
CA PHE A 361 5.08 2.90 8.00
C PHE A 361 5.85 4.22 7.77
N PRO A 362 5.60 5.27 8.57
CA PRO A 362 6.19 6.60 8.33
C PRO A 362 7.72 6.62 8.45
N ASP A 363 8.31 5.71 9.24
CA ASP A 363 9.76 5.59 9.33
C ASP A 363 10.35 5.03 8.01
N LEU A 364 9.62 4.15 7.31
CA LEU A 364 9.99 3.65 5.97
C LEU A 364 9.84 4.74 4.89
N ARG A 365 8.79 5.57 4.99
CA ARG A 365 8.57 6.73 4.09
C ARG A 365 9.76 7.70 4.05
N ARG A 366 10.52 7.81 5.14
CA ARG A 366 11.72 8.66 5.22
C ARG A 366 12.90 8.16 4.39
N ASP A 367 12.87 6.91 3.93
CA ASP A 367 13.90 6.35 3.06
C ASP A 367 13.74 6.74 1.58
N MET A 368 12.78 7.61 1.27
CA MET A 368 12.40 7.98 -0.08
C MET A 368 12.41 9.48 -0.32
N ILE A 369 12.67 9.86 -1.58
CA ILE A 369 12.62 11.24 -2.05
C ILE A 369 11.62 11.30 -3.20
N LEU A 370 10.54 12.07 -3.03
CA LEU A 370 9.52 12.16 -4.08
C LEU A 370 10.09 12.87 -5.32
N PRO A 371 9.73 12.41 -6.54
CA PRO A 371 10.07 13.15 -7.75
C PRO A 371 9.36 14.51 -7.78
N ASP A 372 10.08 15.58 -8.13
CA ASP A 372 9.49 16.93 -8.26
C ASP A 372 8.31 16.97 -9.26
N TYR A 373 8.28 16.03 -10.21
CA TYR A 373 7.18 15.90 -11.18
C TYR A 373 5.82 15.73 -10.53
N VAL A 374 5.72 15.12 -9.35
CA VAL A 374 4.42 14.89 -8.68
C VAL A 374 3.76 16.21 -8.26
N TYR A 375 4.53 17.29 -8.16
CA TYR A 375 4.05 18.64 -7.82
C TYR A 375 3.95 19.57 -9.04
N SER A 376 4.16 19.04 -10.24
CA SER A 376 4.26 19.84 -11.47
C SER A 376 2.91 20.33 -12.03
N SER A 377 1.80 19.75 -11.58
CA SER A 377 0.45 19.98 -12.12
C SER A 377 0.40 19.93 -13.67
N PRO A 378 0.63 18.75 -14.28
CA PRO A 378 0.63 18.62 -15.74
C PRO A 378 -0.72 19.03 -16.37
N PRO A 379 -0.74 19.39 -17.66
CA PRO A 379 -1.99 19.59 -18.39
C PRO A 379 -2.98 18.44 -18.24
N VAL A 380 -4.27 18.75 -18.35
CA VAL A 380 -5.29 17.74 -18.63
C VAL A 380 -4.94 16.99 -19.92
N PRO A 381 -4.79 15.65 -19.90
CA PRO A 381 -4.53 14.87 -21.11
C PRO A 381 -5.70 14.95 -22.10
N PRO A 382 -5.46 15.04 -23.42
CA PRO A 382 -6.54 15.10 -24.42
C PRO A 382 -7.55 13.95 -24.34
N GLY A 383 -7.10 12.73 -24.05
CA GLY A 383 -7.95 11.53 -23.91
C GLY A 383 -8.69 11.41 -22.57
N VAL A 384 -8.50 12.38 -21.66
CA VAL A 384 -9.08 12.39 -20.30
C VAL A 384 -9.55 13.80 -19.92
N PRO A 385 -10.55 14.38 -20.63
CA PRO A 385 -10.99 15.76 -20.39
C PRO A 385 -11.50 16.03 -18.96
N GLY A 386 -11.94 14.98 -18.25
CA GLY A 386 -12.38 15.05 -16.86
C GLY A 386 -11.29 14.77 -15.81
N TYR A 387 -10.01 14.70 -16.21
CA TYR A 387 -8.94 14.36 -15.28
C TYR A 387 -8.90 15.32 -14.07
N ARG A 388 -8.75 14.71 -12.89
CA ARG A 388 -8.50 15.37 -11.62
C ARG A 388 -7.38 14.60 -10.92
N PRO A 389 -6.44 15.29 -10.25
CA PRO A 389 -5.49 14.62 -9.38
C PRO A 389 -6.24 13.93 -8.23
N PRO A 390 -5.58 13.06 -7.45
CA PRO A 390 -6.17 12.47 -6.27
C PRO A 390 -6.86 13.49 -5.37
N GLY A 391 -8.01 13.12 -4.80
CA GLY A 391 -8.85 14.04 -4.01
C GLY A 391 -8.39 14.24 -2.56
N ASN A 392 -7.23 13.74 -2.17
CA ASN A 392 -6.66 13.94 -0.83
C ASN A 392 -5.89 15.27 -0.74
N ASP A 393 -5.55 15.67 0.48
CA ASP A 393 -4.94 17.00 0.72
C ASP A 393 -3.59 17.18 0.01
N GLU A 394 -2.84 16.10 -0.21
CA GLU A 394 -1.55 16.14 -0.92
C GLU A 394 -1.70 16.05 -2.45
N ALA A 395 -2.91 15.81 -2.97
CA ALA A 395 -3.16 15.50 -4.37
C ALA A 395 -2.23 14.37 -4.89
N LEU A 396 -1.93 13.38 -4.03
CA LEU A 396 -0.91 12.37 -4.23
C LEU A 396 -1.30 11.07 -3.53
N ILE A 397 -1.32 9.95 -4.26
CA ILE A 397 -1.46 8.61 -3.67
C ILE A 397 -0.14 7.87 -3.84
N LEU A 398 0.35 7.29 -2.74
CA LEU A 398 1.53 6.43 -2.74
C LEU A 398 1.07 4.98 -2.64
N ASN A 399 1.57 4.12 -3.53
CA ASN A 399 1.36 2.69 -3.43
C ASN A 399 2.67 1.93 -3.45
N ALA A 400 2.81 0.93 -2.60
CA ALA A 400 3.92 0.00 -2.57
C ALA A 400 3.56 -1.33 -3.22
N TRP A 401 4.56 -1.93 -3.86
CA TRP A 401 4.48 -3.24 -4.49
C TRP A 401 5.67 -4.08 -4.01
N LEU A 402 5.43 -5.10 -3.18
CA LEU A 402 6.46 -5.98 -2.65
C LEU A 402 6.05 -7.43 -2.86
N GLY A 403 6.88 -8.23 -3.52
CA GLY A 403 6.58 -9.64 -3.72
C GLY A 403 7.70 -10.46 -4.34
N PRO A 404 7.45 -11.77 -4.53
CA PRO A 404 8.39 -12.68 -5.16
C PRO A 404 8.52 -12.43 -6.67
N ALA A 405 9.48 -13.13 -7.27
CA ALA A 405 9.59 -13.22 -8.73
C ALA A 405 8.33 -13.81 -9.34
N ALA A 406 8.13 -13.57 -10.64
CA ALA A 406 6.99 -14.04 -11.44
C ALA A 406 5.62 -13.49 -11.06
N THR A 407 5.51 -12.57 -10.08
CA THR A 407 4.28 -11.80 -9.85
C THR A 407 3.93 -10.98 -11.10
N VAL A 408 2.67 -11.03 -11.52
CA VAL A 408 2.17 -10.35 -12.73
C VAL A 408 1.01 -9.45 -12.36
N SER A 409 1.07 -8.20 -12.84
CA SER A 409 -0.09 -7.32 -12.92
C SER A 409 -0.60 -7.35 -14.37
N PRO A 410 -1.78 -7.94 -14.63
CA PRO A 410 -2.39 -7.99 -15.97
C PRO A 410 -2.47 -6.61 -16.64
N PRO A 411 -2.59 -6.52 -17.98
CA PRO A 411 -2.71 -5.23 -18.64
C PRO A 411 -3.94 -4.47 -18.16
N HIS A 412 -3.74 -3.26 -17.68
CA HIS A 412 -4.80 -2.37 -17.22
C HIS A 412 -4.40 -0.91 -17.46
N PHE A 413 -5.31 0.02 -17.21
CA PHE A 413 -4.98 1.43 -17.21
C PHE A 413 -5.54 2.14 -15.98
N ASP A 414 -4.85 3.21 -15.58
CA ASP A 414 -5.22 4.07 -14.45
C ASP A 414 -5.60 5.47 -14.92
N MET A 415 -6.26 6.23 -14.03
CA MET A 415 -6.73 7.58 -14.33
C MET A 415 -5.73 8.68 -13.95
N PHE A 416 -4.61 8.34 -13.29
CA PHE A 416 -3.65 9.31 -12.75
C PHE A 416 -2.34 9.37 -13.53
N TYR A 417 -1.64 10.50 -13.42
CA TYR A 417 -0.22 10.51 -13.76
C TYR A 417 0.51 9.63 -12.75
N ASN A 418 1.49 8.86 -13.20
CA ASN A 418 2.18 7.92 -12.34
C ASN A 418 3.70 8.03 -12.51
N CYS A 419 4.41 8.28 -11.41
CA CYS A 419 5.84 7.99 -11.31
C CYS A 419 6.03 6.65 -10.59
N PHE A 420 6.43 5.62 -11.33
CA PHE A 420 6.71 4.29 -10.81
C PHE A 420 8.22 4.10 -10.64
N VAL A 421 8.69 3.91 -9.41
CA VAL A 421 10.11 3.73 -9.08
C VAL A 421 10.39 2.29 -8.68
N GLN A 422 11.37 1.66 -9.32
CA GLN A 422 11.87 0.34 -8.97
C GLN A 422 12.99 0.47 -7.93
N VAL A 423 12.79 -0.02 -6.71
CA VAL A 423 13.79 0.14 -5.62
C VAL A 423 14.65 -1.11 -5.46
N VAL A 424 14.03 -2.29 -5.44
CA VAL A 424 14.72 -3.59 -5.30
C VAL A 424 14.30 -4.51 -6.43
N GLY A 425 15.26 -5.18 -7.07
CA GLY A 425 14.99 -6.17 -8.10
C GLY A 425 14.62 -5.58 -9.47
N TYR A 426 14.10 -6.45 -10.35
CA TYR A 426 13.81 -6.11 -11.75
C TYR A 426 12.37 -6.41 -12.12
N LYS A 427 11.75 -5.48 -12.86
CA LYS A 427 10.41 -5.66 -13.46
C LYS A 427 10.49 -5.46 -14.96
N GLU A 428 9.93 -6.40 -15.71
CA GLU A 428 9.59 -6.17 -17.11
C GLU A 428 8.26 -5.42 -17.20
N ILE A 429 8.23 -4.46 -18.10
CA ILE A 429 7.07 -3.61 -18.33
C ILE A 429 6.65 -3.71 -19.80
N TRP A 430 5.34 -3.72 -20.00
CA TRP A 430 4.67 -3.59 -21.28
C TRP A 430 3.73 -2.40 -21.20
N LEU A 431 3.75 -1.51 -22.19
CA LEU A 431 2.91 -0.32 -22.28
C LEU A 431 2.27 -0.21 -23.65
N ALA A 432 1.06 0.33 -23.75
CA ALA A 432 0.48 0.75 -25.03
C ALA A 432 -0.33 2.05 -24.87
N PRO A 433 -0.37 2.91 -25.90
CA PRO A 433 -1.09 4.17 -25.79
C PRO A 433 -2.60 3.95 -25.67
N PRO A 434 -3.35 4.90 -25.07
CA PRO A 434 -4.79 4.70 -24.77
C PRO A 434 -5.66 4.42 -26.00
N ASP A 435 -5.26 4.92 -27.17
CA ASP A 435 -6.00 4.87 -28.43
C ASP A 435 -5.82 3.57 -29.23
N VAL A 436 -5.10 2.59 -28.69
CA VAL A 436 -4.96 1.25 -29.30
C VAL A 436 -6.18 0.35 -29.09
N ASP A 437 -7.03 0.64 -28.10
CA ASP A 437 -8.24 -0.15 -27.83
C ASP A 437 -9.38 0.24 -28.77
N VAL A 438 -9.14 0.08 -30.08
CA VAL A 438 -10.15 0.25 -31.13
C VAL A 438 -10.95 -1.04 -31.23
N ASP A 439 -12.29 -0.93 -31.26
CA ASP A 439 -13.22 -2.07 -31.40
C ASP A 439 -13.04 -3.21 -30.37
N GLY A 440 -12.42 -2.93 -29.23
CA GLY A 440 -12.15 -3.91 -28.17
C GLY A 440 -10.90 -4.76 -28.40
N ALA A 441 -9.90 -4.26 -29.15
CA ALA A 441 -8.63 -4.94 -29.39
C ALA A 441 -7.86 -5.28 -28.09
N MET A 442 -8.10 -4.56 -26.99
CA MET A 442 -7.55 -4.91 -25.68
C MET A 442 -8.41 -5.93 -24.91
N ALA A 443 -9.57 -6.32 -25.42
CA ALA A 443 -10.53 -7.25 -24.80
C ALA A 443 -10.73 -7.02 -23.28
N PRO A 444 -11.17 -5.82 -22.86
CA PRO A 444 -11.40 -5.54 -21.45
C PRO A 444 -12.50 -6.42 -20.85
N PHE A 445 -12.41 -6.71 -19.55
CA PHE A 445 -13.51 -7.35 -18.81
C PHE A 445 -14.77 -6.46 -18.81
N GLY A 446 -15.95 -7.06 -18.55
CA GLY A 446 -17.23 -6.33 -18.43
C GLY A 446 -17.78 -5.72 -19.72
N ARG A 447 -17.00 -5.58 -20.80
CA ARG A 447 -17.50 -5.24 -22.14
C ARG A 447 -17.81 -6.51 -22.93
N GLY A 448 -18.95 -7.13 -22.64
CA GLY A 448 -19.58 -8.04 -23.60
C GLY A 448 -19.86 -7.26 -24.89
N ARG A 449 -19.54 -7.84 -26.06
CA ARG A 449 -19.79 -7.21 -27.37
C ARG A 449 -21.30 -7.16 -27.63
N GLY A 450 -21.99 -6.24 -26.97
CA GLY A 450 -23.37 -5.90 -27.30
C GLY A 450 -23.38 -5.29 -28.69
N ARG A 451 -24.00 -5.98 -29.65
CA ARG A 451 -24.36 -5.40 -30.94
C ARG A 451 -25.09 -4.08 -30.67
N GLY A 452 -24.54 -2.98 -31.16
CA GLY A 452 -25.33 -1.78 -31.41
C GLY A 452 -26.44 -2.12 -32.40
N GLY A 453 -27.67 -1.83 -32.01
CA GLY A 453 -28.87 -2.03 -32.81
C GLY A 453 -30.08 -1.67 -31.98
N GLU A 454 -30.55 -0.43 -32.16
CA GLU A 454 -31.92 -0.03 -31.86
C GLU A 454 -32.89 -1.03 -32.53
N ASP A 455 -33.97 -1.37 -31.81
CA ASP A 455 -35.23 -1.95 -32.28
C ASP A 455 -35.17 -3.15 -33.26
N GLY A 456 -35.50 -4.36 -32.78
CA GLY A 456 -35.77 -5.49 -33.67
C GLY A 456 -36.06 -6.81 -32.96
N GLU A 457 -37.11 -7.49 -33.42
CA GLU A 457 -37.78 -8.64 -32.83
C GLU A 457 -36.95 -9.91 -32.61
N ASP A 458 -37.44 -10.67 -31.62
CA ASP A 458 -37.16 -12.06 -31.25
C ASP A 458 -36.94 -12.98 -32.47
N ASP A 459 -35.72 -13.51 -32.66
CA ASP A 459 -35.50 -14.70 -33.48
C ASP A 459 -34.51 -15.66 -32.81
N GLY A 460 -34.97 -16.89 -32.64
CA GLY A 460 -34.39 -17.96 -31.82
C GLY A 460 -33.14 -18.61 -32.41
N GLY A 461 -32.05 -17.84 -32.48
CA GLY A 461 -30.72 -18.35 -32.82
C GLY A 461 -30.01 -18.96 -31.62
N ALA A 462 -29.67 -20.26 -31.71
CA ALA A 462 -29.04 -21.06 -30.66
C ALA A 462 -27.87 -20.34 -29.94
N ALA A 463 -28.07 -20.05 -28.66
CA ALA A 463 -27.02 -19.64 -27.74
C ALA A 463 -25.98 -20.77 -27.63
N CYS A 464 -24.70 -20.43 -27.81
CA CYS A 464 -23.59 -21.31 -27.46
C CYS A 464 -23.60 -21.52 -25.94
N PRO A 465 -23.74 -22.76 -25.42
CA PRO A 465 -23.69 -23.02 -24.00
C PRO A 465 -22.24 -23.34 -23.62
N ASP A 466 -21.38 -22.33 -23.53
CA ASP A 466 -20.09 -22.49 -22.86
C ASP A 466 -19.54 -21.17 -22.31
N SER A 467 -20.20 -20.67 -21.27
CA SER A 467 -19.52 -19.96 -20.21
C SER A 467 -20.36 -20.20 -18.97
N SER A 468 -19.81 -20.90 -17.99
CA SER A 468 -20.42 -21.02 -16.67
C SER A 468 -20.91 -19.65 -16.20
N ASP A 469 -22.20 -19.58 -15.86
CA ASP A 469 -22.88 -18.48 -15.17
C ASP A 469 -22.25 -18.21 -13.78
N LYS A 470 -21.01 -17.74 -13.79
CA LYS A 470 -20.25 -17.25 -12.64
C LYS A 470 -19.53 -15.94 -12.96
N ASP A 471 -19.98 -15.19 -13.98
CA ASP A 471 -19.53 -13.82 -14.20
C ASP A 471 -20.13 -12.92 -13.11
N GLY A 472 -19.45 -12.88 -11.96
CA GLY A 472 -19.86 -12.10 -10.80
C GLY A 472 -19.80 -10.59 -11.03
N LEU A 473 -20.40 -9.84 -10.10
CA LEU A 473 -20.36 -8.37 -10.05
C LEU A 473 -18.92 -7.81 -10.19
N ALA A 474 -17.91 -8.52 -9.65
CA ALA A 474 -16.50 -8.14 -9.75
C ALA A 474 -16.01 -8.06 -11.21
N THR A 475 -16.31 -9.06 -12.04
CA THR A 475 -15.89 -9.09 -13.45
C THR A 475 -16.52 -7.96 -14.27
N SER A 476 -17.75 -7.55 -13.93
CA SER A 476 -18.43 -6.41 -14.56
C SER A 476 -17.83 -5.05 -14.18
N LEU A 477 -17.06 -4.96 -13.08
CA LEU A 477 -16.46 -3.71 -12.60
C LEU A 477 -15.04 -3.49 -13.14
N MET A 478 -14.36 -4.55 -13.61
CA MET A 478 -12.97 -4.53 -14.08
C MET A 478 -12.81 -4.07 -15.55
N THR A 479 -13.61 -3.08 -15.97
CA THR A 479 -13.67 -2.63 -17.38
C THR A 479 -12.40 -1.95 -17.89
N ASN A 480 -11.46 -1.63 -17.01
CA ASN A 480 -10.14 -1.08 -17.32
C ASN A 480 -9.02 -2.14 -17.33
N THR A 481 -9.35 -3.42 -17.19
CA THR A 481 -8.39 -4.54 -17.21
C THR A 481 -8.63 -5.43 -18.43
N SER A 482 -7.56 -5.81 -19.12
CA SER A 482 -7.55 -6.69 -20.28
C SER A 482 -7.57 -8.16 -19.90
N ARG A 483 -8.24 -8.98 -20.72
CA ARG A 483 -8.17 -10.45 -20.68
C ARG A 483 -6.92 -11.04 -21.36
N ILE A 484 -6.13 -10.22 -22.04
CA ILE A 484 -4.99 -10.66 -22.85
C ILE A 484 -3.75 -10.83 -21.97
N ASP A 485 -3.10 -11.99 -22.07
CA ASP A 485 -1.78 -12.19 -21.46
C ASP A 485 -0.68 -11.70 -22.41
N VAL A 486 -0.20 -10.48 -22.17
CA VAL A 486 0.87 -9.84 -22.97
C VAL A 486 2.26 -10.43 -22.73
N PHE A 487 2.40 -11.36 -21.78
CA PHE A 487 3.65 -12.06 -21.47
C PHE A 487 3.66 -13.52 -21.94
N ALA A 488 2.58 -13.97 -22.61
CA ALA A 488 2.48 -15.31 -23.17
C ALA A 488 3.50 -15.57 -24.29
N SER A 489 3.98 -16.82 -24.40
CA SER A 489 4.83 -17.24 -25.50
C SER A 489 4.00 -17.36 -26.79
N SER A 490 4.50 -16.82 -27.89
CA SER A 490 3.85 -16.80 -29.22
C SER A 490 3.58 -18.18 -29.85
N SER A 491 3.84 -19.28 -29.14
CA SER A 491 3.86 -20.66 -29.63
C SER A 491 2.61 -21.50 -29.36
N SER A 492 1.58 -20.96 -28.69
CA SER A 492 0.33 -21.69 -28.43
C SER A 492 -0.74 -21.39 -29.49
N SER A 493 -0.57 -21.96 -30.69
CA SER A 493 -1.60 -21.95 -31.73
C SER A 493 -2.49 -23.19 -31.61
N SER A 494 -3.68 -23.05 -31.03
CA SER A 494 -4.76 -24.04 -31.20
C SER A 494 -5.55 -23.71 -32.48
N SER A 495 -5.87 -24.76 -33.22
CA SER A 495 -6.50 -24.71 -34.54
C SER A 495 -8.03 -24.69 -34.44
N SER A 496 -8.67 -23.52 -34.51
CA SER A 496 -10.03 -23.25 -35.05
C SER A 496 -10.41 -21.77 -34.83
N PRO A 497 -10.95 -21.03 -35.83
CA PRO A 497 -11.27 -19.60 -35.71
C PRO A 497 -12.46 -19.38 -34.76
N SER A 498 -12.17 -19.18 -33.49
CA SER A 498 -13.16 -18.80 -32.47
C SER A 498 -13.20 -17.28 -32.27
N CYS A 499 -14.11 -16.76 -31.44
CA CYS A 499 -14.10 -15.36 -30.99
C CYS A 499 -12.72 -14.94 -30.41
N SER A 500 -11.98 -15.90 -29.82
CA SER A 500 -10.58 -15.72 -29.39
C SER A 500 -9.64 -15.29 -30.51
N ASP A 501 -9.87 -15.77 -31.73
CA ASP A 501 -8.92 -15.60 -32.83
C ASP A 501 -9.03 -14.21 -33.45
N GLN A 502 -10.24 -13.63 -33.50
CA GLN A 502 -10.42 -12.24 -33.96
C GLN A 502 -9.84 -11.23 -32.97
N VAL A 503 -10.03 -11.45 -31.66
CA VAL A 503 -9.39 -10.64 -30.62
C VAL A 503 -7.87 -10.76 -30.70
N ALA A 504 -7.36 -11.98 -30.89
CA ALA A 504 -5.92 -12.20 -31.04
C ALA A 504 -5.35 -11.62 -32.34
N THR A 505 -6.15 -11.47 -33.40
CA THR A 505 -5.75 -10.78 -34.64
C THR A 505 -5.73 -9.27 -34.45
N SER A 506 -6.82 -8.66 -33.97
CA SER A 506 -6.89 -7.20 -33.72
C SER A 506 -5.81 -6.74 -32.74
N PHE A 507 -5.53 -7.51 -31.67
CA PHE A 507 -4.41 -7.21 -30.79
C PHE A 507 -3.06 -7.19 -31.53
N ARG A 508 -2.79 -8.17 -32.40
CA ARG A 508 -1.52 -8.25 -33.15
C ARG A 508 -1.37 -7.18 -34.22
N GLU A 509 -2.47 -6.76 -34.84
CA GLU A 509 -2.47 -5.78 -35.92
C GLU A 509 -2.49 -4.34 -35.39
N ASP A 510 -3.28 -4.07 -34.35
CA ASP A 510 -3.56 -2.70 -33.89
C ASP A 510 -2.78 -2.32 -32.62
N VAL A 511 -2.55 -3.28 -31.71
CA VAL A 511 -1.94 -3.02 -30.39
C VAL A 511 -0.44 -3.29 -30.40
N GLN A 512 -0.02 -4.51 -30.73
CA GLN A 512 1.38 -4.95 -30.62
C GLN A 512 2.39 -4.02 -31.34
N PRO A 513 2.12 -3.51 -32.57
CA PRO A 513 3.04 -2.62 -33.27
C PRO A 513 3.21 -1.26 -32.59
N ARG A 514 2.23 -0.84 -31.78
CA ARG A 514 2.21 0.42 -31.04
C ARG A 514 2.61 0.24 -29.58
N ALA A 515 2.66 -1.00 -29.10
CA ALA A 515 3.07 -1.33 -27.76
C ALA A 515 4.59 -1.20 -27.60
N GLN A 516 5.01 -0.90 -26.39
CA GLN A 516 6.39 -0.66 -26.00
C GLN A 516 6.76 -1.54 -24.80
N ARG A 517 8.03 -1.92 -24.71
CA ARG A 517 8.54 -2.71 -23.58
C ARG A 517 9.87 -2.21 -23.05
N ALA A 518 10.14 -2.53 -21.79
CA ALA A 518 11.45 -2.34 -21.17
C ALA A 518 11.61 -3.24 -19.94
N VAL A 519 12.83 -3.25 -19.39
CA VAL A 519 13.09 -3.76 -18.03
C VAL A 519 13.52 -2.58 -17.17
N LEU A 520 12.86 -2.42 -16.02
CA LEU A 520 13.26 -1.50 -14.96
C LEU A 520 14.17 -2.22 -13.98
N GLY A 521 15.32 -1.62 -13.68
CA GLY A 521 16.24 -2.08 -12.64
C GLY A 521 16.19 -1.19 -11.39
N PRO A 522 16.93 -1.58 -10.33
CA PRO A 522 17.02 -0.78 -9.11
C PRO A 522 17.43 0.67 -9.38
N GLY A 523 16.65 1.62 -8.88
CA GLY A 523 16.83 3.04 -9.06
C GLY A 523 16.09 3.63 -10.26
N ASP A 524 15.60 2.85 -11.21
CA ASP A 524 14.90 3.39 -12.39
C ASP A 524 13.52 3.94 -12.02
N MET A 525 13.14 5.05 -12.66
CA MET A 525 11.78 5.60 -12.58
C MET A 525 11.12 5.56 -13.96
N LEU A 526 9.94 4.98 -14.04
CA LEU A 526 9.04 5.07 -15.18
C LEU A 526 8.00 6.16 -14.91
N PHE A 527 7.88 7.12 -15.81
CA PHE A 527 6.75 8.03 -15.86
C PHE A 527 5.67 7.46 -16.79
N MET A 528 4.41 7.51 -16.38
CA MET A 528 3.25 7.07 -17.17
C MET A 528 2.14 8.13 -17.12
N PRO A 529 1.64 8.60 -18.28
CA PRO A 529 0.45 9.44 -18.33
C PRO A 529 -0.86 8.64 -18.06
N PRO A 530 -1.96 9.33 -17.72
CA PRO A 530 -3.27 8.70 -17.57
C PRO A 530 -3.70 7.87 -18.78
N LYS A 531 -4.44 6.79 -18.50
CA LYS A 531 -5.03 5.82 -19.44
C LYS A 531 -4.06 5.01 -20.29
N TRP A 532 -2.75 5.15 -20.11
CA TRP A 532 -1.82 4.25 -20.78
C TRP A 532 -2.03 2.83 -20.26
N TRP A 533 -2.27 1.90 -21.19
CA TRP A 533 -2.35 0.48 -20.88
C TRP A 533 -0.97 0.02 -20.42
N HIS A 534 -0.91 -0.72 -19.33
CA HIS A 534 0.33 -1.15 -18.74
C HIS A 534 0.21 -2.50 -18.03
N SER A 535 1.26 -3.30 -18.13
CA SER A 535 1.39 -4.58 -17.46
C SER A 535 2.81 -4.76 -16.93
N PHE A 536 2.93 -5.39 -15.77
CA PHE A 536 4.20 -5.59 -15.08
C PHE A 536 4.41 -7.08 -14.80
N ARG A 537 5.64 -7.56 -14.98
CA ARG A 537 6.07 -8.89 -14.55
C ARG A 537 7.38 -8.80 -13.77
N SER A 538 7.37 -9.23 -12.51
CA SER A 538 8.58 -9.28 -11.69
C SER A 538 9.52 -10.38 -12.19
N ARG A 539 10.76 -10.01 -12.52
CA ARG A 539 11.81 -10.96 -12.95
C ARG A 539 12.59 -11.53 -11.79
N THR A 540 12.65 -10.81 -10.68
CA THR A 540 13.24 -11.21 -9.40
C THR A 540 12.26 -10.91 -8.27
N LYS A 541 12.59 -11.24 -7.02
CA LYS A 541 11.93 -10.58 -5.88
C LYS A 541 12.04 -9.06 -6.06
N SER A 542 10.94 -8.34 -5.82
CA SER A 542 10.80 -6.95 -6.22
C SER A 542 10.18 -6.11 -5.12
N PHE A 543 10.69 -4.88 -4.96
CA PHE A 543 10.04 -3.81 -4.20
C PHE A 543 10.03 -2.53 -5.04
N SER A 544 8.85 -2.04 -5.37
CA SER A 544 8.61 -0.83 -6.17
C SER A 544 7.63 0.10 -5.45
N VAL A 545 7.66 1.38 -5.80
CA VAL A 545 6.70 2.39 -5.31
C VAL A 545 6.13 3.17 -6.49
N SER A 546 4.82 3.38 -6.52
CA SER A 546 4.16 4.25 -7.48
C SER A 546 3.60 5.49 -6.80
N MET A 547 3.73 6.64 -7.47
CA MET A 547 3.21 7.93 -7.05
C MET A 547 2.17 8.39 -8.06
N TRP A 548 0.89 8.31 -7.68
CA TRP A 548 -0.23 8.76 -8.50
C TRP A 548 -0.55 10.21 -8.17
N PHE A 549 -0.55 11.10 -9.16
CA PHE A 549 -0.76 12.53 -8.98
C PHE A 549 -1.63 13.14 -10.08
#